data_AF-A0A5N8YP02-F1
#
_entry.id   AF-A0A5N8YP02-F1
#
_cell.length_a   1.000
_cell.length_b   1.000
_cell.length_c   1.000
_cell.angle_alpha   90.00
_cell.angle_beta   90.00
_cell.angle_gamma   90.00
#
_symmetry.space_group_name_H-M   'P 1'
#
loop_
_entity.id
_entity.type
_entity.pdbx_description
1 polymer ?
#
loop_
_entity_poly.entity_id
_entity_poly.type
_entity_poly.pdbx_seq_one_letter_code
_entity_poly.pdbx_strand_id
1 'polypeptide(L)'
;MDPGSLNDLGVHRLAVIDALPSVFWSIKSLEEANIPRDRALGLLSEYDELHLKQVSATVTEYGEGPPRRKVEDFRGIDRYVALHYLVYFTEMYQEAPFSLLERAATLLAKGLLELDNRLKNAGENLVRYEVWRGPQYLQAYVDATKRYFGTKGRRDRFEKETRALISGIDSKETA
;
A
#
# COMPACT_ATOMS: atom_id res chain seq x y z
N MET A 1 -22.18 5.06 -15.92
CA MET A 1 -20.71 5.23 -15.88
C MET A 1 -20.26 5.51 -17.29
N ASP A 2 -19.45 6.55 -17.49
CA ASP A 2 -18.92 6.94 -18.80
C ASP A 2 -17.75 6.00 -19.18
N PRO A 3 -17.77 5.33 -20.34
CA PRO A 3 -16.65 4.52 -20.83
C PRO A 3 -15.31 5.26 -20.83
N GLY A 4 -15.32 6.58 -21.05
CA GLY A 4 -14.11 7.42 -20.97
C GLY A 4 -13.45 7.39 -19.58
N SER A 5 -14.25 7.41 -18.52
CA SER A 5 -13.76 7.42 -17.13
C SER A 5 -13.08 6.11 -16.70
N LEU A 6 -13.48 4.97 -17.28
CA LEU A 6 -12.87 3.67 -17.01
C LEU A 6 -11.52 3.52 -17.73
N ASN A 7 -11.42 4.05 -18.95
CA ASN A 7 -10.16 4.09 -19.70
C ASN A 7 -9.12 4.96 -18.98
N ASP A 8 -9.52 6.13 -18.48
CA ASP A 8 -8.62 7.01 -17.72
C ASP A 8 -8.15 6.35 -16.42
N LEU A 9 -9.02 5.58 -15.76
CA LEU A 9 -8.66 4.85 -14.53
C LEU A 9 -7.68 3.70 -14.82
N GLY A 10 -7.85 2.97 -15.92
CA GLY A 10 -6.92 1.91 -16.34
C GLY A 10 -5.53 2.44 -16.69
N VAL A 11 -5.45 3.61 -17.33
CA VAL A 11 -4.19 4.31 -17.62
C VAL A 11 -3.52 4.79 -16.32
N HIS A 12 -4.29 5.42 -15.43
CA HIS A 12 -3.79 5.88 -14.13
C HIS A 12 -3.22 4.71 -13.30
N ARG A 13 -3.95 3.60 -13.21
CA ARG A 13 -3.51 2.41 -12.48
C ARG A 13 -2.23 1.81 -13.06
N LEU A 14 -2.06 1.83 -14.39
CA LEU A 14 -0.81 1.43 -15.01
C LEU A 14 0.33 2.36 -14.59
N ALA A 15 0.11 3.68 -14.60
CA ALA A 15 1.12 4.64 -14.15
C ALA A 15 1.53 4.43 -12.68
N VAL A 16 0.59 4.02 -11.81
CA VAL A 16 0.91 3.61 -10.42
C VAL A 16 1.82 2.37 -10.41
N ILE A 17 1.53 1.36 -11.23
CA ILE A 17 2.36 0.14 -11.33
C ILE A 17 3.76 0.46 -11.86
N ASP A 18 3.85 1.28 -12.92
CA ASP A 18 5.14 1.65 -13.54
C ASP A 18 6.00 2.52 -12.60
N ALA A 19 5.39 3.16 -11.59
CA ALA A 19 6.06 3.99 -10.60
C ALA A 19 6.30 3.28 -9.25
N LEU A 20 6.09 1.95 -9.17
CA LEU A 20 6.32 1.21 -7.93
C LEU A 20 7.79 1.29 -7.49
N PRO A 21 8.06 1.25 -6.17
CA PRO A 21 9.41 1.16 -5.66
C PRO A 21 10.16 -0.04 -6.27
N SER A 22 11.42 0.18 -6.65
CA SER A 22 12.27 -0.90 -7.14
C SER A 22 12.63 -1.83 -5.99
N VAL A 23 12.04 -3.01 -5.98
CA VAL A 23 12.26 -4.05 -4.98
C VAL A 23 12.86 -5.29 -5.64
N PHE A 24 13.85 -5.89 -5.00
CA PHE A 24 14.41 -7.17 -5.45
C PHE A 24 13.62 -8.34 -4.84
N TRP A 25 12.84 -9.02 -5.67
CA TRP A 25 12.05 -10.18 -5.26
C TRP A 25 12.91 -11.45 -5.23
N SER A 26 13.66 -11.62 -4.14
CA SER A 26 14.41 -12.84 -3.85
C SER A 26 14.41 -13.14 -2.35
N ILE A 27 14.53 -14.41 -1.96
CA ILE A 27 14.58 -14.77 -0.52
C ILE A 27 15.68 -14.00 0.20
N LYS A 28 16.88 -13.90 -0.40
CA LYS A 28 17.99 -13.15 0.16
C LYS A 28 17.63 -11.67 0.39
N SER A 29 17.07 -11.01 -0.61
CA SER A 29 16.71 -9.59 -0.52
C SER A 29 15.58 -9.33 0.49
N LEU A 30 14.60 -10.23 0.59
CA LEU A 30 13.54 -10.12 1.58
C LEU A 30 14.09 -10.33 3.01
N GLU A 31 15.00 -11.28 3.20
CA GLU A 31 15.70 -11.46 4.48
C GLU A 31 16.55 -10.23 4.85
N GLU A 32 17.26 -9.63 3.89
CA GLU A 32 18.02 -8.37 4.08
C GLU A 32 17.10 -7.19 4.44
N ALA A 33 15.86 -7.18 3.96
CA ALA A 33 14.82 -6.23 4.34
C ALA A 33 14.16 -6.54 5.70
N ASN A 34 14.76 -7.39 6.54
CA ASN A 34 14.25 -7.81 7.85
C ASN A 34 12.92 -8.59 7.81
N ILE A 35 12.63 -9.29 6.71
CA ILE A 35 11.47 -10.17 6.61
C ILE A 35 11.89 -11.61 6.97
N PRO A 36 11.30 -12.23 8.01
CA PRO A 36 11.58 -13.62 8.36
C PRO A 36 11.35 -14.59 7.19
N ARG A 37 12.18 -15.63 7.10
CA ARG A 37 12.18 -16.60 5.98
C ARG A 37 10.81 -17.20 5.67
N ASP A 38 10.08 -17.61 6.70
CA ASP A 38 8.74 -18.18 6.57
C ASP A 38 7.77 -17.22 5.89
N ARG A 39 7.83 -15.93 6.25
CA ARG A 39 7.06 -14.88 5.59
C ARG A 39 7.58 -14.55 4.20
N ALA A 40 8.89 -14.52 4.01
CA ALA A 40 9.52 -14.24 2.72
C ALA A 40 9.08 -15.27 1.65
N LEU A 41 9.01 -16.56 2.01
CA LEU A 41 8.49 -17.61 1.13
C LEU A 41 7.03 -17.35 0.72
N GLY A 42 6.18 -16.98 1.69
CA GLY A 42 4.78 -16.66 1.42
C GLY A 42 4.61 -15.43 0.53
N LEU A 43 5.35 -14.36 0.81
CA LEU A 43 5.31 -13.12 0.02
C LEU A 43 5.80 -13.33 -1.41
N LEU A 44 6.86 -14.12 -1.59
CA LEU A 44 7.40 -14.40 -2.92
C LEU A 44 6.40 -15.21 -3.75
N SER A 45 5.78 -16.24 -3.17
CA SER A 45 4.73 -17.01 -3.83
C SER A 45 3.53 -16.14 -4.21
N GLU A 46 3.08 -15.26 -3.30
CA GLU A 46 1.98 -14.34 -3.55
C GLU A 46 2.32 -13.32 -4.65
N TYR A 47 3.53 -12.77 -4.62
CA TYR A 47 4.03 -11.85 -5.64
C TYR A 47 4.04 -12.51 -7.02
N ASP A 48 4.59 -13.72 -7.15
CA ASP A 48 4.68 -14.43 -8.42
C ASP A 48 3.29 -14.65 -9.05
N GLU A 49 2.31 -15.06 -8.24
CA GLU A 49 0.92 -15.22 -8.70
C GLU A 49 0.30 -13.91 -9.19
N LEU A 50 0.54 -12.81 -8.49
CA LEU A 50 0.01 -11.50 -8.84
C LEU A 50 0.76 -10.88 -10.02
N HIS A 51 2.06 -11.13 -10.15
CA HIS A 51 2.88 -10.65 -11.25
C HIS A 51 2.45 -11.28 -12.58
N LEU A 52 2.16 -12.58 -12.61
CA LEU A 52 1.58 -13.25 -13.78
C LEU A 52 0.24 -12.62 -14.21
N LYS A 53 -0.61 -12.26 -13.24
CA LYS A 53 -1.89 -11.58 -13.50
C LYS A 53 -1.66 -10.16 -13.99
N GLN A 54 -0.70 -9.43 -13.44
CA GLN A 54 -0.34 -8.07 -13.85
C GLN A 54 0.09 -8.02 -15.32
N VAL A 55 0.96 -8.93 -15.73
CA VAL A 55 1.42 -9.06 -17.11
C VAL A 55 0.25 -9.31 -18.05
N SER A 56 -0.63 -10.24 -17.67
CA SER A 56 -1.82 -10.61 -18.47
C SER A 56 -2.87 -9.49 -18.56
N ALA A 57 -2.95 -8.65 -17.53
CA ALA A 57 -3.91 -7.56 -17.43
C ALA A 57 -3.48 -6.27 -18.14
N THR A 58 -2.23 -6.19 -18.61
CA THR A 58 -1.72 -5.02 -19.30
C THR A 58 -2.02 -5.11 -20.80
N VAL A 59 -2.89 -4.23 -21.29
CA VAL A 59 -3.34 -4.23 -22.68
C VAL A 59 -2.73 -3.03 -23.41
N THR A 60 -2.29 -3.26 -24.65
CA THR A 60 -1.90 -2.19 -25.57
C THR A 60 -2.99 -2.03 -26.63
N GLU A 61 -3.65 -0.88 -26.66
CA GLU A 61 -4.60 -0.53 -27.69
C GLU A 61 -3.90 0.17 -28.85
N TYR A 62 -4.17 -0.31 -30.07
CA TYR A 62 -3.70 0.27 -31.32
C TYR A 62 -4.87 0.94 -32.05
N GLY A 63 -4.69 2.19 -32.48
CA GLY A 63 -5.70 2.98 -33.20
C GLY A 63 -5.05 4.06 -34.07
N GLU A 64 -5.78 5.12 -34.43
CA GLU A 64 -5.28 6.21 -35.27
C GLU A 64 -4.21 7.12 -34.58
N GLY A 65 -3.87 6.82 -33.33
CA GLY A 65 -2.88 7.55 -32.52
C GLY A 65 -1.75 6.67 -31.98
N PRO A 66 -0.84 7.23 -31.17
CA PRO A 66 0.20 6.44 -30.53
C PRO A 66 -0.41 5.32 -29.67
N PRO A 67 0.23 4.13 -29.59
CA PRO A 67 -0.27 3.03 -28.79
C PRO A 67 -0.52 3.46 -27.34
N ARG A 68 -1.69 3.13 -26.82
CA ARG A 68 -2.06 3.42 -25.43
C ARG A 68 -2.02 2.15 -24.61
N ARG A 69 -1.25 2.15 -23.53
CA ARG A 69 -1.21 1.04 -22.56
C ARG A 69 -2.13 1.36 -21.40
N LYS A 70 -2.87 0.36 -20.94
CA LYS A 70 -3.73 0.45 -19.75
C LYS A 70 -3.82 -0.91 -19.06
N VAL A 71 -4.29 -0.90 -17.82
CA VAL A 71 -4.61 -2.13 -17.08
C VAL A 71 -6.12 -2.42 -17.16
N GLU A 72 -6.47 -3.64 -17.54
CA GLU A 72 -7.84 -4.17 -17.56
C GLU A 72 -7.95 -5.44 -16.70
N ASP A 73 -9.03 -5.57 -15.94
CA ASP A 73 -9.37 -6.79 -15.18
C ASP A 73 -8.28 -7.37 -14.25
N PHE A 74 -7.35 -6.54 -13.76
CA PHE A 74 -6.33 -6.97 -12.79
C PHE A 74 -6.93 -7.18 -11.39
N ARG A 75 -7.47 -8.37 -11.14
CA ARG A 75 -7.90 -8.79 -9.80
C ARG A 75 -6.68 -8.93 -8.88
N GLY A 76 -6.69 -8.20 -7.77
CA GLY A 76 -5.59 -8.17 -6.80
C GLY A 76 -4.57 -7.05 -7.04
N ILE A 77 -4.86 -6.08 -7.91
CA ILE A 77 -3.99 -4.91 -8.14
C ILE A 77 -3.65 -4.15 -6.85
N ASP A 78 -4.60 -4.04 -5.93
CA ASP A 78 -4.40 -3.39 -4.63
C ASP A 78 -3.37 -4.13 -3.79
N ARG A 79 -3.45 -5.46 -3.74
CA ARG A 79 -2.47 -6.29 -3.05
C ARG A 79 -1.11 -6.26 -3.74
N TYR A 80 -1.06 -6.31 -5.07
CA TYR A 80 0.20 -6.24 -5.83
C TYR A 80 0.96 -4.94 -5.56
N VAL A 81 0.27 -3.80 -5.58
CA VAL A 81 0.86 -2.50 -5.23
C VAL A 81 1.26 -2.47 -3.75
N ALA A 82 0.42 -2.99 -2.84
CA ALA A 82 0.73 -3.05 -1.42
C ALA A 82 1.97 -3.91 -1.12
N LEU A 83 2.19 -5.01 -1.84
CA LEU A 83 3.37 -5.87 -1.64
C LEU A 83 4.69 -5.12 -1.90
N HIS A 84 4.76 -4.32 -2.96
CA HIS A 84 5.96 -3.52 -3.26
C HIS A 84 6.23 -2.48 -2.16
N TYR A 85 5.19 -1.77 -1.73
CA TYR A 85 5.33 -0.80 -0.64
C TYR A 85 5.62 -1.46 0.71
N LEU A 86 5.11 -2.66 0.96
CA LEU A 86 5.41 -3.42 2.18
C LEU A 86 6.89 -3.76 2.24
N VAL A 87 7.47 -4.32 1.17
CA VAL A 87 8.91 -4.63 1.16
C VAL A 87 9.74 -3.36 1.30
N TYR A 88 9.39 -2.31 0.53
CA TYR A 88 10.03 -1.00 0.63
C TYR A 88 9.96 -0.42 2.05
N PHE A 89 8.81 -0.50 2.72
CA PHE A 89 8.68 -0.02 4.09
C PHE A 89 9.42 -0.89 5.10
N THR A 90 9.48 -2.20 4.91
CA THR A 90 10.21 -3.08 5.84
C THR A 90 11.71 -2.83 5.76
N GLU A 91 12.23 -2.57 4.55
CA GLU A 91 13.61 -2.15 4.35
C GLU A 91 13.90 -0.81 5.04
N MET A 92 13.02 0.18 4.89
CA MET A 92 13.21 1.53 5.44
C MET A 92 12.98 1.64 6.95
N TYR A 93 12.09 0.82 7.51
CA TYR A 93 11.61 0.92 8.89
C TYR A 93 11.71 -0.43 9.62
N GLN A 94 12.93 -0.97 9.73
CA GLN A 94 13.18 -2.32 10.25
C GLN A 94 12.70 -2.56 11.68
N GLU A 95 12.58 -1.52 12.51
CA GLU A 95 12.09 -1.62 13.90
C GLU A 95 10.55 -1.56 14.00
N ALA A 96 9.86 -1.27 12.89
CA ALA A 96 8.42 -1.14 12.90
C ALA A 96 7.75 -2.52 12.93
N PRO A 97 6.63 -2.66 13.67
CA PRO A 97 5.80 -3.86 13.62
C PRO A 97 5.37 -4.20 12.19
N PHE A 98 5.61 -5.43 11.74
CA PHE A 98 5.32 -5.81 10.34
C PHE A 98 3.85 -5.60 9.97
N SER A 99 2.92 -5.90 10.88
CA SER A 99 1.47 -5.73 10.63
C SER A 99 1.07 -4.25 10.48
N LEU A 100 1.84 -3.34 11.08
CA LEU A 100 1.69 -1.90 10.91
C LEU A 100 2.14 -1.47 9.52
N LEU A 101 3.30 -1.95 9.07
CA LEU A 101 3.82 -1.68 7.73
C LEU A 101 2.89 -2.24 6.65
N GLU A 102 2.36 -3.44 6.84
CA GLU A 102 1.37 -4.04 5.93
C GLU A 102 0.10 -3.17 5.83
N ARG A 103 -0.37 -2.65 6.96
CA ARG A 103 -1.51 -1.73 6.96
C ARG A 103 -1.19 -0.42 6.24
N ALA A 104 -0.02 0.16 6.48
CA ALA A 104 0.41 1.39 5.81
C ALA A 104 0.48 1.21 4.29
N ALA A 105 1.12 0.12 3.84
CA ALA A 105 1.23 -0.23 2.42
C ALA A 105 -0.15 -0.46 1.77
N THR A 106 -1.07 -1.13 2.48
CA THR A 106 -2.44 -1.35 2.01
C THR A 106 -3.21 -0.04 1.84
N LEU A 107 -3.11 0.88 2.80
CA LEU A 107 -3.77 2.19 2.72
C LEU A 107 -3.20 3.02 1.56
N LEU A 108 -1.87 3.02 1.43
CA LEU A 108 -1.17 3.72 0.36
C LEU A 108 -1.58 3.19 -1.02
N ALA A 109 -1.56 1.86 -1.21
CA ALA A 109 -1.95 1.22 -2.45
C ALA A 109 -3.38 1.61 -2.88
N LYS A 110 -4.34 1.53 -1.95
CA LYS A 110 -5.74 1.93 -2.21
C LYS A 110 -5.84 3.41 -2.58
N GLY A 111 -5.18 4.28 -1.81
CA GLY A 111 -5.16 5.71 -2.08
C GLY A 111 -4.59 6.07 -3.45
N LEU A 112 -3.50 5.42 -3.86
CA LEU A 112 -2.91 5.61 -5.18
C LEU A 112 -3.84 5.12 -6.28
N LEU A 113 -4.39 3.92 -6.17
CA LEU A 113 -5.20 3.29 -7.22
C LEU A 113 -6.58 3.93 -7.42
N GLU A 114 -7.14 4.53 -6.37
CA GLU A 114 -8.48 5.15 -6.37
C GLU A 114 -8.44 6.69 -6.41
N LEU A 115 -7.25 7.29 -6.52
CA LEU A 115 -7.05 8.74 -6.39
C LEU A 115 -7.58 9.31 -5.05
N ASP A 116 -7.67 8.48 -4.00
CA ASP A 116 -8.05 8.91 -2.65
C ASP A 116 -6.81 9.41 -1.90
N ASN A 117 -6.54 10.71 -2.02
CA ASN A 117 -5.45 11.41 -1.32
C ASN A 117 -5.49 11.24 0.20
N ARG A 118 -6.68 11.04 0.79
CA ARG A 118 -6.80 10.84 2.24
C ARG A 118 -6.28 9.47 2.63
N LEU A 119 -6.59 8.40 1.89
CA LEU A 119 -6.02 7.07 2.14
C LEU A 119 -4.52 7.03 1.84
N LYS A 120 -4.09 7.66 0.73
CA LYS A 120 -2.67 7.79 0.38
C LYS A 120 -1.89 8.42 1.52
N ASN A 121 -2.31 9.62 1.95
CA ASN A 121 -1.66 10.35 3.03
C ASN A 121 -1.77 9.61 4.38
N ALA A 122 -2.87 8.88 4.62
CA ALA A 122 -3.01 8.07 5.82
C ALA A 122 -1.97 6.96 5.87
N GLY A 123 -1.71 6.25 4.77
CA GLY A 123 -0.69 5.21 4.67
C GLY A 123 0.74 5.76 4.81
N GLU A 124 1.09 6.78 4.02
CA GLU A 124 2.43 7.42 4.07
C GLU A 124 2.74 7.99 5.44
N ASN A 125 1.79 8.70 6.05
CA ASN A 125 2.02 9.31 7.36
C ASN A 125 2.11 8.26 8.48
N LEU A 126 1.53 7.08 8.31
CA LEU A 126 1.56 6.04 9.34
C LEU A 126 3.00 5.60 9.61
N VAL A 127 3.80 5.47 8.55
CA VAL A 127 5.24 5.17 8.65
C VAL A 127 6.08 6.42 8.89
N ARG A 128 5.77 7.55 8.24
CA ARG A 128 6.57 8.79 8.38
C ARG A 128 6.59 9.35 9.79
N TYR A 129 5.49 9.22 10.53
CA TYR A 129 5.42 9.64 11.93
C TYR A 129 5.97 8.59 12.89
N GLU A 130 6.36 7.40 12.43
CA GLU A 130 6.90 6.32 13.27
C GLU A 130 5.99 6.03 14.47
N VAL A 131 4.69 5.85 14.22
CA VAL A 131 3.66 5.84 15.27
C VAL A 131 3.83 4.74 16.33
N TRP A 132 4.63 3.71 16.03
CA TRP A 132 5.02 2.65 16.97
C TRP A 132 5.99 3.11 18.07
N ARG A 133 6.68 4.24 17.90
CA ARG A 133 7.67 4.74 18.88
C ARG A 133 7.06 5.32 20.15
N GLY A 134 5.74 5.49 20.17
CA GLY A 134 5.00 5.84 21.39
C GLY A 134 3.90 6.88 21.20
N PRO A 135 3.19 7.23 22.29
CA PRO A 135 1.93 7.97 22.22
C PRO A 135 2.04 9.34 21.56
N GLN A 136 3.17 10.04 21.72
CA GLN A 136 3.40 11.36 21.12
C GLN A 136 3.46 11.33 19.58
N TYR A 137 4.04 10.28 19.01
CA TYR A 137 4.14 10.08 17.56
C TYR A 137 2.77 9.75 16.96
N LEU A 138 2.04 8.86 17.62
CA LEU A 138 0.65 8.55 17.28
C LEU A 138 -0.26 9.79 17.35
N GLN A 139 -0.10 10.62 18.39
CA GLN A 139 -0.89 11.84 18.51
C GLN A 139 -0.58 12.82 17.38
N ALA A 140 0.70 13.01 17.04
CA ALA A 140 1.10 13.85 15.91
C ALA A 140 0.53 13.35 14.57
N TYR A 141 0.50 12.03 14.36
CA TYR A 141 -0.17 11.41 13.21
C TYR A 141 -1.67 11.69 13.17
N VAL A 142 -2.37 11.49 14.29
CA VAL A 142 -3.81 11.76 14.40
C VAL A 142 -4.10 13.24 14.12
N ASP A 143 -3.28 14.15 14.65
CA ASP A 143 -3.45 15.59 14.43
C ASP A 143 -3.20 15.99 12.98
N ALA A 144 -2.19 15.42 12.34
CA ALA A 144 -1.91 15.64 10.92
C ALA A 144 -3.08 15.13 10.04
N THR A 145 -3.64 13.97 10.38
CA THR A 145 -4.70 13.34 9.59
C THR A 145 -6.05 14.04 9.72
N LYS A 146 -6.30 14.82 10.79
CA LYS A 146 -7.52 15.65 10.91
C LYS A 146 -7.76 16.56 9.70
N ARG A 147 -6.71 16.97 8.98
CA ARG A 147 -6.78 17.83 7.79
C ARG A 147 -7.40 17.12 6.57
N TYR A 148 -7.39 15.78 6.53
CA TYR A 148 -7.84 15.00 5.37
C TYR A 148 -9.27 14.47 5.50
N PHE A 149 -9.81 14.42 6.72
CA PHE A 149 -11.12 13.86 6.99
C PHE A 149 -12.07 15.02 7.35
N GLY A 150 -12.84 15.48 6.36
CA GLY A 150 -13.63 16.71 6.48
C GLY A 150 -14.70 16.71 7.57
N THR A 151 -15.28 15.56 7.93
CA THR A 151 -16.33 15.49 8.97
C THR A 151 -15.82 14.91 10.29
N LYS A 152 -16.35 15.41 11.41
CA LYS A 152 -16.03 14.92 12.76
C LYS A 152 -16.21 13.40 12.89
N GLY A 153 -17.35 12.85 12.46
CA GLY A 153 -17.59 11.40 12.55
C GLY A 153 -16.62 10.53 11.75
N ARG A 154 -16.15 10.99 10.58
CA ARG A 154 -15.13 10.26 9.80
C ARG A 154 -13.76 10.34 10.47
N ARG A 155 -13.42 11.48 11.07
CA ARG A 155 -12.19 11.64 11.88
C ARG A 155 -12.20 10.70 13.08
N ASP A 156 -13.27 10.73 13.88
CA ASP A 156 -13.37 9.95 15.11
C ASP A 156 -13.31 8.44 14.81
N ARG A 157 -13.95 7.98 13.73
CA ARG A 157 -13.86 6.58 13.28
C ARG A 157 -12.43 6.21 12.89
N PHE A 158 -11.78 7.02 12.07
CA PHE A 158 -10.42 6.77 11.61
C PHE A 158 -9.41 6.77 12.78
N GLU A 159 -9.54 7.71 13.71
CA GLU A 159 -8.74 7.76 14.92
C GLU A 159 -8.95 6.50 15.76
N LYS A 160 -10.21 6.08 15.97
CA LYS A 160 -10.52 4.85 16.71
C LYS A 160 -9.90 3.61 16.06
N GLU A 161 -10.03 3.45 14.75
CA GLU A 161 -9.44 2.34 14.00
C GLU A 161 -7.91 2.34 14.11
N THR A 162 -7.28 3.51 13.99
CA THR A 162 -5.82 3.65 14.12
C THR A 162 -5.33 3.26 15.51
N ARG A 163 -5.98 3.78 16.57
CA ARG A 163 -5.60 3.46 17.96
C ARG A 163 -5.82 1.98 18.28
N ALA A 164 -6.90 1.38 17.77
CA ALA A 164 -7.17 -0.04 17.94
C ALA A 164 -6.12 -0.92 17.25
N LEU A 165 -5.65 -0.53 16.05
CA LEU A 165 -4.57 -1.22 15.36
C LEU A 165 -3.29 -1.24 16.20
N ILE A 166 -2.86 -0.08 16.72
CA ILE A 166 -1.65 0.04 17.54
C ILE A 166 -1.78 -0.77 18.85
N SER A 167 -2.88 -0.64 19.56
CA SER A 167 -3.11 -1.42 20.79
C SER A 167 -3.16 -2.94 20.53
N GLY A 168 -3.67 -3.35 19.37
CA GLY A 168 -3.69 -4.76 18.95
C GLY A 168 -2.32 -5.31 18.56
N ILE A 169 -1.38 -4.45 18.13
CA ILE A 169 0.01 -4.81 17.87
C ILE A 169 0.72 -5.08 19.20
N ASP A 170 0.62 -4.14 20.15
CA ASP A 170 1.22 -4.27 21.49
C ASP A 170 0.78 -5.56 22.19
N SER A 171 -0.47 -5.99 21.96
CA SER A 171 -1.04 -7.21 22.56
C SER A 171 -0.62 -8.51 21.88
N LYS A 172 -0.17 -8.48 20.61
CA LYS A 172 0.22 -9.67 19.83
C LYS A 172 1.73 -9.91 19.81
N GLU A 173 2.53 -8.88 20.06
CA GLU A 173 3.99 -8.99 20.12
C GLU A 173 4.50 -9.24 21.56
N THR A 174 3.62 -9.15 22.56
CA THR A 174 3.90 -9.47 23.97
C THR A 174 3.36 -10.84 24.43
N ALA A 175 2.71 -11.59 23.54
CA ALA A 175 2.11 -12.90 23.79
C ALA A 175 2.88 -14.01 23.06
#